data_AF-A0A2G8HW54-F1
#
_entry.id   AF-A0A2G8HW54-F1
#
_cell.length_a   1.000
_cell.length_b   1.000
_cell.length_c   1.000
_cell.angle_alpha   90.00
_cell.angle_beta   90.00
_cell.angle_gamma   90.00
#
_symmetry.space_group_name_H-M   'P 1'
#
loop_
_entity.id
_entity.type
_entity.pdbx_description
1 polymer ?
#
loop_
_entity_poly.entity_id
_entity_poly.type
_entity_poly.pdbx_seq_one_letter_code
_entity_poly.pdbx_strand_id
1 'polypeptide(L)'
;MSENQAKPRPNRNKRYRGKPKKKNPNAQSASGSNTSSNNNKKKKFTNRKGPKLPLEDQITLKYNNLLEQHLLARRKYFSLYHRADPKQKAKLERIYYNTIGKLREFERSLTGDKQEIFQKHFNSLKEDHKYSFNHEISPEAEHVSHQGEFEDPHFLEIQKEARTEFSNDEEESMGSIDDYKQYKGL
;
A
#
# COMPACT_ATOMS: atom_id res chain seq x y z
N MET A 1 -36.00 -12.67 -41.78
CA MET A 1 -35.01 -11.67 -42.23
C MET A 1 -35.35 -10.34 -41.59
N SER A 2 -34.63 -9.92 -40.54
CA SER A 2 -34.79 -8.61 -39.91
C SER A 2 -33.44 -8.14 -39.39
N GLU A 3 -32.79 -7.27 -40.18
CA GLU A 3 -31.54 -6.59 -39.87
C GLU A 3 -31.74 -5.58 -38.73
N ASN A 4 -31.15 -5.84 -37.57
CA ASN A 4 -30.92 -4.82 -36.55
C ASN A 4 -29.49 -4.29 -36.69
N GLN A 5 -29.27 -3.35 -37.61
CA GLN A 5 -28.01 -2.63 -37.71
C GLN A 5 -27.93 -1.54 -36.61
N ALA A 6 -26.94 -1.68 -35.73
CA ALA A 6 -26.64 -0.72 -34.66
C ALA A 6 -26.05 0.59 -35.22
N LYS A 7 -26.62 1.73 -34.83
CA LYS A 7 -26.13 3.07 -35.21
C LYS A 7 -24.77 3.37 -34.55
N PRO A 8 -23.78 3.93 -35.27
CA PRO A 8 -22.47 4.27 -34.69
C PRO A 8 -22.57 5.50 -33.76
N ARG A 9 -21.98 5.38 -32.57
CA ARG A 9 -21.90 6.46 -31.56
C ARG A 9 -20.85 7.52 -31.98
N PRO A 10 -21.17 8.82 -31.92
CA PRO A 10 -20.19 9.87 -32.24
C PRO A 10 -19.13 10.00 -31.14
N ASN A 11 -17.87 9.96 -31.58
CA ASN A 11 -16.64 10.05 -30.80
C ASN A 11 -16.55 11.39 -30.04
N ARG A 12 -16.75 11.35 -28.73
CA ARG A 12 -16.84 12.52 -27.83
C ARG A 12 -15.46 13.03 -27.39
N ASN A 13 -14.57 13.28 -28.36
CA ASN A 13 -13.25 13.87 -28.15
C ASN A 13 -13.17 15.30 -28.71
N LYS A 14 -14.02 16.20 -28.21
CA LYS A 14 -13.85 17.65 -28.38
C LYS A 14 -13.22 18.23 -27.11
N ARG A 15 -11.89 18.30 -27.14
CA ARG A 15 -11.07 19.11 -26.23
C ARG A 15 -11.61 20.54 -26.26
N TYR A 16 -12.25 20.95 -25.17
CA TYR A 16 -12.71 22.31 -24.94
C TYR A 16 -11.46 23.20 -24.74
N ARG A 17 -10.92 23.70 -25.85
CA ARG A 17 -9.92 24.78 -25.84
C ARG A 17 -10.56 26.00 -25.19
N GLY A 18 -9.89 26.53 -24.18
CA GLY A 18 -10.38 27.63 -23.35
C GLY A 18 -10.93 28.80 -24.17
N LYS A 19 -12.18 29.17 -23.87
CA LYS A 19 -12.72 30.46 -24.25
C LYS A 19 -11.94 31.55 -23.50
N PRO A 20 -11.33 32.54 -24.17
CA PRO A 20 -10.78 33.69 -23.47
C PRO A 20 -11.93 34.46 -22.82
N LYS A 21 -11.82 34.72 -21.50
CA LYS A 21 -12.74 35.61 -20.78
C LYS A 21 -12.75 36.98 -21.48
N LYS A 22 -13.94 37.46 -21.85
CA LYS A 22 -14.15 38.83 -22.34
C LYS A 22 -13.65 39.80 -21.25
N LYS A 23 -12.70 40.67 -21.61
CA LYS A 23 -12.21 41.76 -20.75
C LYS A 23 -13.33 42.80 -20.63
N ASN A 24 -13.58 43.28 -19.41
CA ASN A 24 -14.48 44.40 -19.12
C ASN A 24 -13.98 45.69 -19.78
N PRO A 25 -14.86 46.53 -20.35
CA PRO A 25 -14.46 47.78 -21.02
C PRO A 25 -14.19 48.95 -20.06
N ASN A 26 -14.07 48.72 -18.74
CA ASN A 26 -13.95 49.81 -17.75
C ASN A 26 -12.68 49.77 -16.88
N ALA A 27 -11.60 49.14 -17.35
CA ALA A 27 -10.30 49.21 -16.67
C ALA A 27 -9.53 50.44 -17.20
N GLN A 28 -9.62 51.55 -16.46
CA GLN A 28 -8.89 52.77 -16.73
C GLN A 28 -7.36 52.56 -16.64
N SER A 29 -6.71 53.17 -17.62
CA SER A 29 -5.29 53.40 -17.85
C SER A 29 -4.40 53.59 -16.62
N ALA A 30 -3.34 52.78 -16.53
CA ALA A 30 -2.06 53.20 -15.98
C ALA A 30 -1.00 53.04 -17.06
N SER A 31 -0.48 54.19 -17.51
CA SER A 31 0.64 54.31 -18.43
C SER A 31 1.90 53.71 -17.83
N GLY A 32 2.45 52.70 -18.50
CA GLY A 32 3.70 52.05 -18.12
C GLY A 32 4.25 51.26 -19.29
N SER A 33 4.90 51.97 -20.20
CA SER A 33 5.77 51.41 -21.22
C SER A 33 6.82 50.51 -20.57
N ASN A 34 6.71 49.19 -20.77
CA ASN A 34 7.84 48.40 -21.25
C ASN A 34 7.37 47.01 -21.71
N THR A 35 7.47 46.85 -23.02
CA THR A 35 7.52 45.59 -23.76
C THR A 35 8.42 44.55 -23.09
N SER A 36 7.80 43.65 -22.33
CA SER A 36 8.39 42.35 -22.00
C SER A 36 7.60 41.29 -22.77
N SER A 37 8.02 41.09 -24.02
CA SER A 37 7.68 39.93 -24.83
C SER A 37 8.17 38.69 -24.07
N ASN A 38 7.29 38.10 -23.26
CA ASN A 38 7.58 36.88 -22.53
C ASN A 38 7.57 35.71 -23.53
N ASN A 39 8.68 35.59 -24.25
CA ASN A 39 9.06 34.44 -25.07
C ASN A 39 9.28 33.24 -24.14
N ASN A 40 8.19 32.70 -23.61
CA ASN A 40 8.13 31.30 -23.19
C ASN A 40 8.15 30.42 -24.45
N LYS A 41 9.20 30.56 -25.27
CA LYS A 41 9.76 29.45 -26.03
C LYS A 41 10.16 28.46 -24.95
N LYS A 42 9.21 27.59 -24.56
CA LYS A 42 9.52 26.29 -23.99
C LYS A 42 10.57 25.74 -24.92
N LYS A 43 11.85 25.85 -24.52
CA LYS A 43 12.94 25.16 -25.17
C LYS A 43 12.44 23.73 -25.13
N LYS A 44 11.94 23.25 -26.28
CA LYS A 44 11.80 21.83 -26.53
C LYS A 44 13.22 21.37 -26.39
N PHE A 45 13.60 20.94 -25.18
CA PHE A 45 14.77 20.16 -24.95
C PHE A 45 14.53 18.96 -25.86
N THR A 46 15.06 19.09 -27.06
CA THR A 46 15.20 18.00 -28.00
C THR A 46 15.79 16.89 -27.16
N ASN A 47 15.07 15.77 -27.12
CA ASN A 47 15.41 14.58 -26.38
C ASN A 47 16.90 14.27 -26.61
N ARG A 48 17.77 14.81 -25.76
CA ARG A 48 19.16 14.41 -25.68
C ARG A 48 19.05 13.06 -25.01
N LYS A 49 18.81 12.04 -25.84
CA LYS A 49 19.00 10.65 -25.47
C LYS A 49 20.47 10.58 -25.12
N GLY A 50 20.76 10.75 -23.83
CA GLY A 50 22.05 10.43 -23.28
C GLY A 50 22.38 8.97 -23.60
N PRO A 51 23.62 8.55 -23.35
CA PRO A 51 24.01 7.16 -23.52
C PRO A 51 22.96 6.25 -22.88
N LYS A 52 22.44 5.30 -23.66
CA LYS A 52 21.46 4.33 -23.16
C LYS A 52 22.20 3.45 -22.15
N LEU A 53 21.69 3.41 -20.92
CA LEU A 53 22.16 2.49 -19.89
C LEU A 53 22.09 1.04 -20.41
N PRO A 54 22.96 0.13 -19.94
CA PRO A 54 22.82 -1.29 -20.25
C PRO A 54 21.44 -1.80 -19.79
N LEU A 55 20.98 -2.89 -20.40
CA LEU A 55 19.61 -3.37 -20.20
C LEU A 55 19.32 -3.71 -18.73
N GLU A 56 20.31 -4.31 -18.06
CA GLU A 56 20.29 -4.61 -16.63
C GLU A 56 20.05 -3.36 -15.78
N ASP A 57 20.89 -2.33 -15.94
CA ASP A 57 20.74 -1.07 -15.21
C ASP A 57 19.40 -0.39 -15.48
N GLN A 58 18.85 -0.48 -16.69
CA GLN A 58 17.52 0.08 -16.98
C GLN A 58 16.41 -0.62 -16.19
N ILE A 59 16.48 -1.95 -16.09
CA ILE A 59 15.51 -2.76 -15.34
C ILE A 59 15.64 -2.46 -13.85
N THR A 60 16.86 -2.51 -13.32
CA THR A 60 17.18 -2.25 -11.91
C THR A 60 16.78 -0.84 -11.49
N LEU A 61 17.13 0.18 -12.29
CA LEU A 61 16.77 1.57 -12.00
C LEU A 61 15.24 1.76 -11.99
N LYS A 62 14.53 1.16 -12.95
CA LYS A 62 13.07 1.26 -13.02
C LYS A 62 12.41 0.55 -11.84
N TYR A 63 12.88 -0.64 -11.47
CA TYR A 63 12.40 -1.37 -10.30
C TYR A 63 12.62 -0.58 -9.02
N ASN A 64 13.84 -0.11 -8.78
CA ASN A 64 14.19 0.66 -7.58
C ASN A 64 13.36 1.93 -7.45
N ASN A 65 13.09 2.63 -8.55
CA ASN A 65 12.22 3.81 -8.53
C ASN A 65 10.78 3.46 -8.14
N LEU A 66 10.21 2.38 -8.68
CA LEU A 66 8.87 1.90 -8.30
C LEU A 66 8.82 1.44 -6.85
N LEU A 67 9.86 0.75 -6.39
CA LEU A 67 10.01 0.31 -5.00
C LEU A 67 10.09 1.50 -4.05
N GLU A 68 10.92 2.51 -4.35
CA GLU A 68 11.04 3.73 -3.56
C GLU A 68 9.70 4.48 -3.47
N GLN A 69 8.99 4.62 -4.60
CA GLN A 69 7.64 5.20 -4.62
C GLN A 69 6.67 4.42 -3.71
N HIS A 70 6.74 3.09 -3.75
CA HIS A 70 5.91 2.25 -2.90
C HIS A 70 6.26 2.40 -1.42
N LEU A 71 7.55 2.40 -1.06
CA LEU A 71 8.01 2.59 0.31
C LEU A 71 7.59 3.94 0.89
N LEU A 72 7.69 5.01 0.09
CA LEU A 72 7.19 6.33 0.47
C LEU A 72 5.67 6.36 0.66
N ALA A 73 4.91 5.72 -0.24
CA ALA A 73 3.47 5.61 -0.12
C ALA A 73 3.05 4.79 1.12
N ARG A 74 3.72 3.66 1.36
CA ARG A 74 3.54 2.79 2.53
C ARG A 74 3.79 3.58 3.82
N ARG A 75 4.94 4.25 3.92
CA ARG A 75 5.28 5.08 5.09
C ARG A 75 4.21 6.13 5.36
N LYS A 76 3.79 6.88 4.33
CA LYS A 76 2.76 7.92 4.46
C LYS A 76 1.42 7.35 4.91
N TYR A 77 0.99 6.25 4.30
CA TYR A 77 -0.27 5.59 4.62
C TYR A 77 -0.33 5.19 6.10
N PHE A 78 0.65 4.42 6.57
CA PHE A 78 0.67 3.96 7.96
C PHE A 78 0.91 5.10 8.97
N SER A 79 1.74 6.09 8.64
CA SER A 79 1.99 7.23 9.53
C SER A 79 0.74 8.07 9.83
N LEU A 80 -0.20 8.13 8.88
CA LEU A 80 -1.40 8.95 8.96
C LEU A 80 -2.68 8.12 9.14
N TYR A 81 -2.58 6.79 9.19
CA TYR A 81 -3.72 5.88 9.12
C TYR A 81 -4.79 6.13 10.20
N HIS A 82 -4.34 6.44 11.43
CA HIS A 82 -5.22 6.71 12.57
C HIS A 82 -5.52 8.21 12.76
N ARG A 83 -4.77 9.10 12.11
CA ARG A 83 -4.84 10.57 12.34
C ARG A 83 -5.53 11.33 11.22
N ALA A 84 -5.63 10.76 10.02
CA ALA A 84 -6.14 11.44 8.84
C ALA A 84 -7.67 11.38 8.74
N ASP A 85 -8.26 12.42 8.15
CA ASP A 85 -9.67 12.45 7.78
C ASP A 85 -10.02 11.27 6.85
N PRO A 86 -11.28 10.78 6.83
CA PRO A 86 -11.71 9.68 5.96
C PRO A 86 -11.39 9.90 4.48
N LYS A 87 -11.52 11.13 3.98
CA LYS A 87 -11.18 11.48 2.58
C LYS A 87 -9.69 11.39 2.30
N GLN A 88 -8.86 11.82 3.25
CA GLN A 88 -7.40 11.75 3.14
C GLN A 88 -6.93 10.29 3.23
N LYS A 89 -7.50 9.52 4.16
CA LYS A 89 -7.28 8.09 4.30
C LYS A 89 -7.56 7.34 2.99
N ALA A 90 -8.74 7.53 2.39
CA ALA A 90 -9.09 6.91 1.11
C ALA A 90 -8.14 7.29 -0.03
N LYS A 91 -7.62 8.53 -0.03
CA LYS A 91 -6.61 8.96 -1.01
C LYS A 91 -5.27 8.26 -0.80
N LEU A 92 -4.80 8.18 0.44
CA LEU A 92 -3.54 7.51 0.79
C LEU A 92 -3.62 6.01 0.49
N GLU A 93 -4.75 5.38 0.80
CA GLU A 93 -5.04 3.99 0.50
C GLU A 93 -4.99 3.72 -1.01
N ARG A 94 -5.66 4.55 -1.81
CA ARG A 94 -5.62 4.45 -3.27
C ARG A 94 -4.20 4.59 -3.81
N ILE A 95 -3.40 5.53 -3.28
CA ILE A 95 -2.00 5.70 -3.69
C ILE A 95 -1.19 4.46 -3.33
N TYR A 96 -1.35 3.94 -2.10
CA TYR A 96 -0.67 2.74 -1.63
C TYR A 96 -0.95 1.53 -2.56
N TYR A 97 -2.21 1.21 -2.80
CA TYR A 97 -2.58 0.09 -3.69
C TYR A 97 -2.17 0.30 -5.15
N ASN A 98 -2.19 1.54 -5.64
CA ASN A 98 -1.74 1.84 -7.00
C ASN A 98 -0.21 1.61 -7.14
N THR A 99 0.59 2.06 -6.16
CA THR A 99 2.05 1.86 -6.21
C THR A 99 2.45 0.38 -6.16
N ILE A 100 1.82 -0.42 -5.30
CA ILE A 100 2.10 -1.87 -5.26
C ILE A 100 1.59 -2.57 -6.53
N GLY A 101 0.45 -2.13 -7.08
CA GLY A 101 -0.05 -2.62 -8.36
C GLY A 101 0.95 -2.41 -9.48
N LYS A 102 1.49 -1.19 -9.62
CA LYS A 102 2.53 -0.87 -10.61
C LYS A 102 3.81 -1.70 -10.44
N LEU A 103 4.21 -1.98 -9.21
CA LEU A 103 5.38 -2.81 -8.92
C LEU A 103 5.16 -4.24 -9.41
N ARG A 104 4.03 -4.85 -9.05
CA ARG A 104 3.65 -6.20 -9.51
C ARG A 104 3.41 -6.28 -11.01
N GLU A 105 2.80 -5.25 -11.60
CA GLU A 105 2.64 -5.15 -13.06
C GLU A 105 3.99 -5.07 -13.76
N PHE A 106 4.96 -4.35 -13.19
CA PHE A 106 6.31 -4.29 -13.73
C PHE A 106 6.97 -5.66 -13.69
N GLU A 107 6.94 -6.36 -12.55
CA GLU A 107 7.45 -7.73 -12.42
C GLU A 107 6.83 -8.69 -13.44
N ARG A 108 5.50 -8.65 -13.60
CA ARG A 108 4.79 -9.47 -14.60
C ARG A 108 5.09 -9.09 -16.04
N SER A 109 5.42 -7.82 -16.29
CA SER A 109 5.76 -7.33 -17.63
C SER A 109 7.16 -7.73 -18.09
N LEU A 110 8.02 -8.20 -17.17
CA LEU A 110 9.33 -8.72 -17.51
C LEU A 110 9.15 -10.14 -18.07
N THR A 111 9.53 -10.32 -19.34
CA THR A 111 9.47 -11.61 -20.04
C THR A 111 10.78 -11.86 -20.79
N GLY A 112 11.18 -13.13 -20.93
CA GLY A 112 12.40 -13.54 -21.64
C GLY A 112 13.67 -13.09 -20.92
N ASP A 113 14.68 -12.65 -21.67
CA ASP A 113 16.01 -12.28 -21.16
C ASP A 113 15.97 -11.26 -20.00
N LYS A 114 14.98 -10.34 -20.01
CA LYS A 114 14.84 -9.33 -18.97
C LYS A 114 14.47 -9.93 -17.61
N GLN A 115 13.68 -11.00 -17.63
CA GLN A 115 13.26 -11.69 -16.42
C GLN A 115 14.42 -12.49 -15.83
N GLU A 116 15.23 -13.13 -16.66
CA GLU A 116 16.43 -13.85 -16.22
C GLU A 116 17.45 -12.89 -15.59
N ILE A 117 17.72 -11.76 -16.24
CA ILE A 117 18.58 -10.70 -15.68
C ILE A 117 18.03 -10.21 -14.34
N PHE A 118 16.73 -9.96 -14.26
CA PHE A 118 16.08 -9.51 -13.03
C PHE A 118 16.19 -10.56 -11.90
N GLN A 119 15.89 -11.83 -12.17
CA GLN A 119 16.00 -12.90 -11.19
C GLN A 119 17.44 -13.12 -10.74
N LYS A 120 18.40 -13.05 -11.67
CA LYS A 120 19.83 -13.13 -11.32
C LYS A 120 20.27 -11.95 -10.46
N HIS A 121 19.76 -10.75 -10.69
CA HIS A 121 20.15 -9.59 -9.90
C HIS A 121 19.50 -9.59 -8.50
N PHE A 122 18.20 -9.88 -8.40
CA PHE A 122 17.43 -9.72 -7.15
C PHE A 122 17.25 -11.02 -6.34
N ASN A 123 17.24 -12.18 -6.99
CA ASN A 123 17.10 -13.48 -6.34
C ASN A 123 18.41 -14.29 -6.36
N SER A 124 19.56 -13.67 -6.62
CA SER A 124 20.85 -14.38 -6.57
C SER A 124 21.30 -14.73 -5.16
N LEU A 125 20.81 -14.03 -4.15
CA LEU A 125 21.17 -14.31 -2.77
C LEU A 125 20.46 -15.59 -2.32
N LYS A 126 21.22 -16.69 -2.32
CA LYS A 126 20.75 -17.96 -1.77
C LYS A 126 20.55 -17.82 -0.26
N GLU A 127 19.54 -18.49 0.25
CA GLU A 127 19.32 -18.62 1.69
C GLU A 127 20.56 -19.26 2.35
N ASP A 128 21.03 -18.66 3.45
CA ASP A 128 22.19 -19.18 4.18
C ASP A 128 21.74 -20.27 5.16
N HIS A 129 22.00 -21.52 4.81
CA HIS A 129 21.73 -22.68 5.67
C HIS A 129 22.98 -23.20 6.38
N LYS A 130 24.10 -22.45 6.40
CA LYS A 130 25.34 -22.91 7.05
C LYS A 130 25.14 -23.25 8.52
N TYR A 131 24.43 -22.40 9.25
CA TYR A 131 24.16 -22.64 10.67
C TYR A 131 23.34 -23.93 10.85
N SER A 132 22.24 -24.07 10.10
CA SER A 132 21.37 -25.25 10.12
C SER A 132 22.13 -26.54 9.79
N PHE A 133 22.96 -26.51 8.74
CA PHE A 133 23.80 -27.64 8.36
C PHE A 133 24.82 -28.02 9.44
N ASN A 134 25.46 -27.01 10.05
CA ASN A 134 26.46 -27.24 11.11
C ASN A 134 25.85 -27.79 12.41
N HIS A 135 24.57 -27.53 12.66
CA HIS A 135 23.88 -27.93 13.90
C HIS A 135 22.86 -29.04 13.65
N GLU A 136 22.83 -29.62 12.45
CA GLU A 136 21.90 -30.70 12.05
C GLU A 136 20.41 -30.33 12.26
N ILE A 137 20.10 -29.03 12.16
CA ILE A 137 18.73 -28.51 12.28
C ILE A 137 18.13 -28.50 10.87
N SER A 138 16.88 -28.99 10.74
CA SER A 138 16.14 -28.85 9.49
C SER A 138 16.04 -27.35 9.12
N PRO A 139 16.46 -26.93 7.91
CA PRO A 139 16.33 -25.55 7.47
C PRO A 139 14.86 -25.14 7.27
N GLU A 140 13.99 -26.12 6.98
CA GLU A 140 12.55 -25.92 6.92
C GLU A 140 11.96 -26.03 8.32
N ALA A 141 11.22 -25.00 8.73
CA ALA A 141 10.51 -25.00 9.99
C ALA A 141 9.40 -26.06 9.97
N GLU A 142 9.31 -26.86 11.02
CA GLU A 142 8.18 -27.78 11.20
C GLU A 142 6.88 -26.98 11.34
N HIS A 143 5.81 -27.44 10.69
CA HIS A 143 4.50 -26.81 10.78
C HIS A 143 3.91 -27.02 12.18
N VAL A 144 3.91 -25.98 12.99
CA VAL A 144 3.23 -25.97 14.30
C VAL A 144 1.76 -25.63 14.08
N SER A 145 0.85 -26.53 14.48
CA SER A 145 -0.58 -26.22 14.49
C SER A 145 -0.86 -25.05 15.44
N HIS A 146 -1.69 -24.09 15.04
CA HIS A 146 -2.20 -23.02 15.92
C HIS A 146 -3.64 -23.25 16.37
N GLN A 147 -4.22 -24.41 16.02
CA GLN A 147 -5.58 -24.80 16.39
C GLN A 147 -5.50 -26.02 17.31
N GLY A 148 -5.98 -25.87 18.56
CA GLY A 148 -5.93 -26.91 19.60
C GLY A 148 -5.87 -26.31 21.02
N GLU A 149 -5.95 -27.17 22.02
CA GLU A 149 -5.58 -26.84 23.40
C GLU A 149 -4.05 -26.89 23.50
N PHE A 150 -3.43 -25.71 23.59
CA PHE A 150 -2.00 -25.60 23.85
C PHE A 150 -1.80 -25.38 25.34
N GLU A 151 -0.82 -26.08 25.91
CA GLU A 151 -0.35 -25.75 27.25
C GLU A 151 0.32 -24.38 27.21
N ASP A 152 -0.26 -23.41 27.91
CA ASP A 152 0.38 -22.12 28.09
C ASP A 152 1.64 -22.31 28.96
N PRO A 153 2.85 -22.05 28.42
CA PRO A 153 4.09 -22.21 29.16
C PRO A 153 4.22 -21.22 30.33
N HIS A 154 3.35 -20.20 30.40
CA HIS A 154 3.37 -19.20 31.46
C HIS A 154 2.49 -19.55 32.66
N PHE A 155 1.66 -20.59 32.58
CA PHE A 155 0.92 -21.04 33.76
C PHE A 155 1.81 -21.87 34.69
N LEU A 156 1.79 -21.50 35.97
CA LEU A 156 2.34 -22.32 37.03
C LEU A 156 1.51 -23.60 37.18
N GLU A 157 2.12 -24.69 37.64
CA GLU A 157 1.45 -25.99 37.84
C GLU A 157 0.16 -25.84 38.68
N ILE A 158 0.24 -25.07 39.77
CA ILE A 158 -0.90 -24.75 40.66
C ILE A 158 -2.05 -24.06 39.91
N GLN A 159 -1.75 -23.21 38.92
CA GLN A 159 -2.77 -22.51 38.14
C GLN A 159 -3.42 -23.43 37.10
N LYS A 160 -2.66 -24.38 36.55
CA LYS A 160 -3.19 -25.42 35.66
C LYS A 160 -4.18 -26.31 36.43
N GLU A 161 -3.80 -26.72 37.64
CA GLU A 161 -4.63 -27.51 38.56
C GLU A 161 -5.90 -26.74 38.96
N ALA A 162 -5.78 -25.49 39.42
CA ALA A 162 -6.93 -24.68 39.80
C ALA A 162 -7.92 -24.46 38.64
N ARG A 163 -7.44 -24.28 37.41
CA ARG A 163 -8.32 -24.14 36.23
C ARG A 163 -9.14 -25.40 35.99
N THR A 164 -8.61 -26.59 36.28
CA THR A 164 -9.35 -27.85 36.17
C THR A 164 -10.29 -28.09 37.35
N GLU A 165 -9.87 -27.74 38.56
CA GLU A 165 -10.66 -27.93 39.79
C GLU A 165 -11.87 -26.99 39.86
N PHE A 166 -11.72 -25.74 39.40
CA PHE A 166 -12.76 -24.72 39.43
C PHE A 166 -13.41 -24.47 38.05
N SER A 167 -13.19 -25.33 37.05
CA SER A 167 -13.77 -25.11 35.71
C SER A 167 -15.29 -25.21 35.68
N ASN A 168 -15.87 -25.93 36.65
CA ASN A 168 -17.31 -26.18 36.80
C ASN A 168 -17.86 -25.50 38.05
N ASP A 169 -17.09 -24.59 38.65
CA ASP A 169 -17.54 -23.81 39.79
C ASP A 169 -18.49 -22.72 39.28
N GLU A 170 -19.78 -23.07 39.26
CA GLU A 170 -20.89 -22.16 38.98
C GLU A 170 -21.49 -21.58 40.28
N GLU A 171 -20.77 -21.61 41.42
CA GLU A 171 -21.19 -20.87 42.61
C GLU A 171 -21.02 -19.35 42.40
N GLU A 172 -21.84 -18.80 41.51
CA GLU A 172 -22.17 -17.38 41.51
C GLU A 172 -22.65 -17.02 42.91
N SER A 173 -22.03 -15.98 43.48
CA SER A 173 -22.51 -15.29 44.67
C SER A 173 -23.89 -14.71 44.40
N MET A 174 -24.91 -15.56 44.54
CA MET A 174 -26.32 -15.20 44.48
C MET A 174 -26.71 -14.57 45.81
N GLY A 175 -26.27 -13.32 46.01
CA GLY A 175 -26.92 -12.43 46.97
C GLY A 175 -28.07 -11.71 46.26
N SER A 176 -29.31 -11.90 46.72
CA SER A 176 -30.40 -11.05 46.28
C SER A 176 -30.14 -9.60 46.73
N ILE A 177 -30.70 -8.62 46.01
CA ILE A 177 -30.69 -7.23 46.45
C ILE A 177 -31.27 -7.07 47.88
N ASP A 178 -32.13 -8.00 48.29
CA ASP A 178 -32.70 -8.02 49.63
C ASP A 178 -31.72 -8.54 50.70
N ASP A 179 -30.81 -9.46 50.36
CA ASP A 179 -29.72 -9.87 51.25
C ASP A 179 -28.74 -8.71 51.50
N TYR A 180 -28.48 -7.91 50.47
CA TYR A 180 -27.68 -6.69 50.59
C TYR A 180 -28.32 -5.67 51.54
N LYS A 181 -29.64 -5.48 51.45
CA LYS A 181 -30.37 -4.56 52.34
C LYS A 181 -30.38 -5.05 53.78
N GLN A 182 -30.60 -6.34 54.01
CA GLN A 182 -30.52 -6.94 55.34
C GLN A 182 -29.12 -6.77 55.96
N TYR A 183 -28.06 -7.02 55.18
CA TYR A 183 -26.68 -6.79 55.64
C TYR A 183 -26.39 -5.32 55.94
N LYS A 184 -26.96 -4.38 55.18
CA LYS A 184 -26.77 -2.93 55.36
C LYS A 184 -27.75 -2.27 56.32
N GLY A 185 -28.75 -2.98 56.82
CA GLY A 185 -29.76 -2.45 57.73
C GLY A 185 -30.63 -1.34 57.11
N LEU A 186 -30.89 -1.44 55.80
CA LEU A 186 -31.71 -0.49 55.01
C LEU A 186 -33.16 -0.97 54.86
#